data_AF-A0A3A8Y8T4-F1
#
_entry.id   AF-A0A3A8Y8T4-F1
#
_cell.length_a   1.000
_cell.length_b   1.000
_cell.length_c   1.000
_cell.angle_alpha   90.00
_cell.angle_beta   90.00
_cell.angle_gamma   90.00
#
_symmetry.space_group_name_H-M   'P 1'
#
loop_
_entity.id
_entity.type
_entity.pdbx_description
1 polymer ?
#
loop_
_entity_poly.entity_id
_entity_poly.type
_entity_poly.pdbx_seq_one_letter_code
_entity_poly.pdbx_strand_id
1 'polypeptide(L)' 'LPVLKIGRKVLIKSDILEKFMEVNEGKNLRDKGDVKAVTRKSAV' A
#
# COMPACT_ATOMS: atom_id res chain seq x y z
N LEU A 1 1.82 0.74 -4.44
CA LEU A 1 1.28 1.56 -3.33
C LEU A 1 1.63 3.01 -3.59
N PRO A 2 0.66 3.94 -3.61
CA PRO A 2 0.95 5.37 -3.70
C PRO A 2 1.61 5.84 -2.39
N VAL A 3 2.88 6.21 -2.46
CA VAL A 3 3.67 6.68 -1.32
C VAL A 3 4.32 8.03 -1.65
N LEU A 4 4.41 8.93 -0.68
CA LEU A 4 5.07 10.22 -0.82
C LEU A 4 6.42 10.17 -0.10
N LYS A 5 7.51 10.43 -0.82
CA LYS A 5 8.85 10.47 -0.24
C LYS A 5 9.20 11.90 0.18
N ILE A 6 9.51 12.10 1.47
CA ILE A 6 9.99 13.38 2.01
C ILE A 6 11.35 13.14 2.67
N GLY A 7 12.43 13.49 1.95
CA GLY A 7 13.80 13.18 2.36
C GLY A 7 14.00 11.67 2.55
N ARG A 8 14.38 11.26 3.77
CA ARG A 8 14.52 9.84 4.17
C ARG A 8 13.21 9.20 4.64
N LYS A 9 12.13 9.97 4.78
CA LYS A 9 10.82 9.47 5.23
C LYS A 9 9.95 9.10 4.04
N VAL A 10 9.13 8.07 4.22
CA VAL A 10 8.10 7.65 3.27
C VAL A 10 6.76 7.74 3.97
N LEU A 11 5.87 8.57 3.46
CA LEU A 11 4.51 8.76 3.94
C LEU A 11 3.55 7.95 3.08
N ILE A 12 2.59 7.32 3.73
CA ILE A 12 1.51 6.57 3.09
C ILE A 12 0.22 7.09 3.70
N LYS A 13 -0.79 7.27 2.85
CA LYS A 13 -2.10 7.70 3.32
C LYS A 13 -2.75 6.58 4.12
N SER A 14 -3.33 6.90 5.28
CA SER A 14 -3.83 5.88 6.22
C SER A 14 -4.91 5.00 5.61
N ASP A 15 -5.86 5.58 4.87
CA ASP A 15 -6.91 4.87 4.12
C ASP A 15 -6.35 3.82 3.14
N ILE A 16 -5.25 4.14 2.46
CA ILE A 16 -4.57 3.23 1.53
C ILE A 16 -3.81 2.13 2.29
N LEU A 17 -3.17 2.48 3.42
CA LEU A 17 -2.46 1.51 4.24
C LEU A 17 -3.44 0.49 4.84
N GLU A 18 -4.55 0.95 5.40
CA GLU A 18 -5.61 0.09 5.95
C GLU A 18 -6.13 -0.88 4.88
N LYS A 19 -6.47 -0.37 3.68
CA LYS A 19 -6.96 -1.25 2.61
C LYS A 19 -5.89 -2.24 2.14
N PHE A 20 -4.63 -1.83 2.12
CA PHE A 20 -3.53 -2.72 1.77
C PHE A 20 -3.35 -3.85 2.79
N MET A 21 -3.45 -3.54 4.08
CA MET A 21 -3.36 -4.54 5.15
C MET A 21 -4.53 -5.53 5.09
N GLU A 22 -5.75 -5.05 4.86
CA GLU A 22 -6.95 -5.90 4.69
C GLU A 22 -6.82 -6.85 3.49
N VAL A 23 -6.41 -6.33 2.32
CA VAL A 23 -6.28 -7.15 1.10
C VAL A 23 -5.14 -8.17 1.18
N ASN A 24 -4.12 -7.88 2.00
CA ASN A 24 -2.92 -8.70 2.13
C ASN A 24 -2.81 -9.44 3.47
N GLU A 25 -3.92 -9.61 4.18
CA GLU A 25 -3.95 -10.39 5.41
C GLU A 25 -3.48 -11.83 5.16
N GLY A 26 -2.58 -12.33 6.03
CA GLY A 26 -2.01 -13.66 5.91
C GLY A 26 -0.96 -13.85 4.80
N LYS A 27 -0.62 -12.81 4.04
CA LYS A 27 0.42 -12.87 2.98
C LYS A 27 1.78 -12.42 3.49
N ASN A 28 2.85 -12.93 2.89
CA ASN A 28 4.20 -12.48 3.19
C ASN A 28 4.46 -11.09 2.59
N LEU A 29 4.35 -10.04 3.40
CA LEU A 29 4.56 -8.66 2.96
C LEU A 29 5.99 -8.35 2.47
N ARG A 30 6.96 -9.23 2.72
CA ARG A 30 8.34 -9.10 2.19
C ARG A 30 8.49 -9.70 0.80
N ASP A 31 7.59 -10.62 0.41
CA ASP A 31 7.61 -11.23 -0.91
C ASP A 31 6.70 -10.44 -1.86
N LYS A 32 7.33 -9.83 -2.87
CA LYS A 32 6.63 -9.05 -3.89
C LYS A 32 5.68 -9.92 -4.74
N GLY A 33 5.96 -11.21 -4.88
CA GLY A 33 5.13 -12.15 -5.64
C GLY A 33 3.85 -12.53 -4.92
N ASP A 34 3.85 -12.50 -3.58
CA ASP A 34 2.68 -12.86 -2.77
C ASP A 34 1.76 -11.65 -2.52
N VAL A 35 2.30 -10.43 -2.42
CA VAL A 35 1.48 -9.23 -2.17
C VAL A 35 0.67 -8.78 -3.40
N LYS A 36 -0.58 -8.39 -3.15
CA LYS A 36 -1.47 -7.72 -4.11
C LYS A 36 -1.31 -6.21 -4.04
N ALA A 37 -1.19 -5.58 -5.21
CA ALA A 37 -1.12 -4.13 -5.32
C ALA A 37 -2.49 -3.49 -5.05
N VAL A 38 -2.48 -2.39 -4.28
CA VAL A 38 -3.66 -1.53 -4.06
C VAL A 38 -3.41 -0.18 -4.72
N THR A 39 -4.36 0.23 -5.56
CA THR A 39 -4.42 1.54 -6.23
C THR A 39 -5.72 2.23 -5.89
N ARG A 40 -5.66 3.53 -5.60
CA ARG A 40 -6.87 4.34 -5.47
C ARG A 40 -7.54 4.45 -6.84
N LYS A 41 -8.84 4.17 -6.95
CA LYS A 41 -9.60 4.60 -8.14
C LYS A 41 -9.56 6.12 -8.17
N SER A 42 -9.06 6.70 -9.25
CA SER A 42 -9.30 8.12 -9.51
C SER A 42 -10.82 8.33 -9.58
N ALA A 43 -11.33 9.30 -8.83
CA ALA A 43 -12.67 9.81 -9.12
C ALA A 43 -12.58 10.43 -10.54
N VAL A 44 -13.40 9.91 -11.45
CA VAL A 44 -13.60 10.49 -12.79
C VAL A 44 -14.43 11.75 -12.63
#